data_AF-A0A920HNX7-F1
#
_entry.id   AF-A0A920HNX7-F1
#
_cell.length_a   1.000
_cell.length_b   1.000
_cell.length_c   1.000
_cell.angle_alpha   90.00
_cell.angle_beta   90.00
_cell.angle_gamma   90.00
#
_symmetry.space_group_name_H-M   'P 1'
#
loop_
_entity.id
_entity.type
_entity.pdbx_description
1 polymer ?
#
loop_
_entity_poly.entity_id
_entity_poly.type
_entity_poly.pdbx_seq_one_letter_code
_entity_poly.pdbx_strand_id
1 'polypeptide(L)'
;MKYKVTIFFIIGIFLYIIDIGLNSYDDKEIYISDQEITSLVSAWNSRVGRNPTDDEIYRIINNLIEEEILYREALLLGLDKEDRIIKRRLAQKYRF
;
A
#
# COMPACT_ATOMS: atom_id res chain seq x y z
N MET A 1 0.17 3.11 -47.85
CA MET A 1 -0.33 2.48 -46.61
C MET A 1 0.74 2.33 -45.51
N LYS A 2 1.99 1.97 -45.83
CA LYS A 2 3.08 1.75 -44.83
C LYS A 2 3.30 2.92 -43.85
N TYR A 3 3.35 4.17 -44.34
CA TYR A 3 3.59 5.35 -43.48
C TYR A 3 2.51 5.62 -42.43
N LYS A 4 1.24 5.26 -42.71
CA LYS A 4 0.14 5.48 -41.77
C LYS A 4 0.29 4.60 -40.53
N VAL A 5 0.77 3.37 -40.71
CA VAL A 5 1.01 2.41 -39.61
C VAL A 5 2.20 2.86 -38.77
N THR A 6 3.27 3.34 -39.39
CA THR A 6 4.45 3.84 -38.66
C THR A 6 4.13 5.06 -37.81
N ILE A 7 3.33 6.00 -38.34
CA ILE A 7 2.89 7.19 -37.61
C ILE A 7 2.01 6.82 -36.42
N PHE A 8 1.07 5.87 -36.59
CA PHE A 8 0.24 5.38 -35.50
C PHE A 8 1.08 4.79 -34.35
N PHE A 9 2.10 3.99 -34.69
CA PHE A 9 3.01 3.43 -33.69
C PHE A 9 3.83 4.49 -32.96
N ILE A 10 4.33 5.51 -33.68
CA ILE A 10 5.09 6.60 -33.07
C ILE A 10 4.20 7.41 -32.11
N ILE A 11 2.96 7.71 -32.52
CA ILE A 11 2.00 8.42 -31.66
C ILE A 11 1.65 7.58 -30.44
N GLY A 12 1.43 6.28 -30.60
CA GLY A 12 1.16 5.37 -29.49
C GLY A 12 2.31 5.28 -28.48
N ILE A 13 3.55 5.17 -28.97
CA ILE A 13 4.75 5.18 -28.12
C ILE A 13 4.89 6.54 -27.42
N PHE A 14 4.64 7.64 -28.14
CA PHE A 14 4.73 8.98 -27.57
C PHE A 14 3.69 9.20 -26.46
N LEU A 15 2.44 8.78 -26.68
CA LEU A 15 1.40 8.80 -25.66
C LEU A 15 1.74 7.90 -24.47
N TYR A 16 2.31 6.72 -24.71
CA TYR A 16 2.73 5.81 -23.63
C TYR A 16 3.86 6.38 -22.77
N ILE A 17 4.84 7.05 -23.38
CA ILE A 17 5.92 7.72 -22.63
C ILE A 17 5.37 8.90 -21.83
N ILE A 18 4.45 9.68 -22.40
CA ILE A 18 3.76 10.76 -21.68
C ILE A 18 2.94 10.20 -20.52
N ASP A 19 2.22 9.10 -20.75
CA ASP A 19 1.43 8.44 -19.72
C ASP A 19 2.33 7.98 -18.57
N ILE A 20 3.47 7.34 -18.84
CA ILE A 20 4.45 6.97 -17.78
C ILE A 20 4.97 8.19 -17.02
N GLY A 21 5.25 9.29 -17.70
CA GLY A 21 5.79 10.50 -17.07
C GLY A 21 4.76 11.28 -16.25
N LEU A 22 3.48 11.20 -16.61
CA LEU A 22 2.39 11.93 -15.96
C LEU A 22 1.61 11.07 -14.96
N ASN A 23 1.51 9.75 -15.17
CA ASN A 23 1.05 8.80 -14.17
C ASN A 23 2.14 8.60 -13.14
N SER A 24 2.24 9.57 -12.24
CA SER A 24 2.47 9.21 -10.85
C SER A 24 1.25 8.38 -10.45
N TYR A 25 1.36 7.06 -10.51
CA TYR A 25 0.39 6.13 -9.92
C TYR A 25 -0.07 6.78 -8.61
N ASP A 26 -1.36 7.11 -8.48
CA ASP A 26 -1.84 7.90 -7.34
C ASP A 26 -1.75 6.99 -6.11
N ASP A 27 -0.56 6.97 -5.50
CA ASP A 27 -0.13 6.10 -4.40
C ASP A 27 -0.87 6.41 -3.09
N LYS A 28 -1.88 7.28 -3.19
CA LYS A 28 -2.78 7.75 -2.14
C LYS A 28 -3.96 6.82 -1.94
N GLU A 29 -4.22 5.89 -2.86
CA GLU A 29 -5.26 4.89 -2.65
C GLU A 29 -4.74 3.81 -1.68
N ILE A 30 -5.36 3.76 -0.49
CA ILE A 30 -5.08 2.78 0.54
C ILE A 30 -6.08 1.64 0.36
N TYR A 31 -5.58 0.51 -0.13
CA TYR A 31 -6.36 -0.72 -0.23
C TYR A 31 -6.14 -1.57 1.02
N ILE A 32 -7.19 -1.73 1.82
CA ILE A 32 -7.22 -2.62 2.98
C ILE A 32 -8.13 -3.80 2.65
N SER A 33 -7.66 -5.02 2.90
CA SER A 33 -8.44 -6.23 2.65
C SER A 33 -9.40 -6.55 3.80
N ASP A 34 -10.57 -7.11 3.49
CA ASP A 34 -11.52 -7.58 4.50
C ASP A 34 -10.91 -8.65 5.44
N GLN A 35 -9.98 -9.44 4.91
CA GLN A 35 -9.25 -10.46 5.69
C GLN A 35 -8.40 -9.81 6.79
N GLU A 36 -7.74 -8.70 6.47
CA GLU A 36 -6.93 -7.95 7.42
C GLU A 36 -7.79 -7.35 8.53
N ILE A 37 -8.91 -6.72 8.18
CA ILE A 37 -9.88 -6.20 9.16
C ILE A 37 -10.39 -7.32 10.06
N THR A 38 -10.76 -8.47 9.48
CA THR A 38 -11.23 -9.64 10.24
C THR A 38 -10.15 -10.17 11.19
N SER A 39 -8.89 -10.18 10.76
CA SER A 39 -7.76 -10.57 11.60
C SER A 39 -7.57 -9.62 12.78
N LEU A 40 -7.71 -8.31 12.58
CA LEU A 40 -7.61 -7.31 13.64
C LEU A 40 -8.75 -7.43 14.64
N VAL A 41 -9.98 -7.61 14.15
CA VAL A 41 -11.16 -7.84 15.01
C VAL A 41 -11.00 -9.12 15.83
N SER A 42 -10.55 -10.22 15.23
CA SER A 42 -10.32 -11.48 15.97
C SER A 42 -9.20 -11.36 17.01
N ALA A 43 -8.12 -10.63 16.70
CA ALA A 43 -7.05 -10.33 17.65
C ALA A 43 -7.52 -9.41 18.78
N TRP A 44 -8.46 -8.50 18.52
CA TRP A 44 -9.09 -7.67 19.54
C TRP A 44 -9.99 -8.53 20.44
N ASN A 45 -10.82 -9.38 19.85
CA ASN A 45 -11.69 -10.31 20.58
C ASN A 45 -10.89 -11.24 21.50
N SER A 46 -9.74 -11.73 21.02
CA SER A 46 -8.85 -12.58 21.82
C SER A 46 -8.23 -11.83 23.01
N ARG A 47 -8.08 -10.51 22.91
CA ARG A 47 -7.53 -9.65 23.99
C ARG A 47 -8.60 -9.21 24.99
N VAL A 48 -9.80 -8.87 24.52
CA VAL A 48 -10.87 -8.27 25.35
C VAL A 48 -11.92 -9.30 25.78
N GLY A 49 -12.03 -10.43 25.08
CA GLY A 49 -12.93 -11.54 25.42
C GLY A 49 -14.39 -11.35 25.01
N ARG A 50 -14.69 -10.33 24.18
CA ARG A 50 -16.02 -10.07 23.60
C ARG A 50 -15.87 -9.58 22.16
N ASN A 51 -16.97 -9.44 21.43
CA ASN A 51 -16.97 -8.73 20.15
C ASN A 51 -16.86 -7.20 20.35
N PRO A 52 -16.24 -6.46 19.41
CA PRO A 52 -16.12 -5.03 19.50
C PRO A 52 -17.46 -4.37 19.18
N THR A 53 -17.70 -3.20 19.75
CA THR A 53 -18.84 -2.35 19.36
C THR A 53 -18.54 -1.64 18.03
N ASP A 54 -19.57 -1.07 17.39
CA ASP A 54 -19.40 -0.35 16.13
C ASP A 54 -18.39 0.81 16.25
N ASP A 55 -18.38 1.53 17.38
CA ASP A 55 -17.39 2.57 17.68
C ASP A 55 -15.97 2.01 17.82
N GLU A 56 -15.81 0.82 18.40
CA GLU A 56 -14.53 0.14 18.54
C GLU A 56 -14.03 -0.37 17.18
N ILE A 57 -14.92 -0.89 16.32
CA ILE A 57 -14.60 -1.27 14.94
C ILE A 57 -14.12 -0.05 14.16
N TYR A 58 -14.83 1.08 14.27
CA TYR A 58 -14.43 2.33 13.63
C TYR A 58 -13.03 2.77 14.06
N ARG A 59 -12.72 2.68 15.37
CA ARG A 59 -11.36 2.98 15.89
C ARG A 59 -10.31 2.02 15.38
N ILE A 60 -10.59 0.71 15.30
CA ILE A 60 -9.66 -0.29 14.77
C ILE A 60 -9.32 0.03 13.32
N ILE A 61 -10.33 0.32 12.50
CA ILE A 61 -10.14 0.65 11.08
C ILE A 61 -9.37 1.97 10.92
N ASN A 62 -9.73 3.01 11.68
CA ASN A 62 -9.01 4.29 11.61
C ASN A 62 -7.55 4.16 12.00
N ASN A 63 -7.24 3.40 13.05
CA ASN A 63 -5.85 3.18 13.45
C ASN A 63 -5.07 2.44 12.35
N LEU A 64 -5.69 1.48 11.67
CA LEU A 64 -5.07 0.78 10.55
C LEU A 64 -4.79 1.73 9.37
N ILE A 65 -5.76 2.59 9.03
CA ILE A 65 -5.60 3.59 7.97
C ILE A 65 -4.47 4.57 8.33
N GLU A 66 -4.45 5.07 9.56
CA GLU A 66 -3.39 5.98 10.02
C GLU A 66 -2.02 5.32 9.99
N GLU A 67 -1.91 4.05 10.42
CA GLU A 67 -0.68 3.27 10.33
C GLU A 67 -0.18 3.15 8.87
N GLU A 68 -1.08 2.84 7.93
CA GLU A 68 -0.73 2.70 6.51
C GLU A 68 -0.32 4.04 5.88
N ILE A 69 -0.98 5.15 6.25
CA ILE A 69 -0.57 6.51 5.82
C ILE A 69 0.86 6.79 6.30
N LEU A 70 1.11 6.61 7.60
CA LEU A 70 2.42 6.89 8.20
C LEU A 70 3.50 5.97 7.62
N TYR A 71 3.17 4.70 7.37
CA TYR A 71 4.09 3.74 6.76
C TYR A 71 4.50 4.19 5.35
N ARG A 72 3.54 4.58 4.50
CA ARG A 72 3.81 5.08 3.15
C ARG A 72 4.64 6.36 3.17
N GLU A 73 4.29 7.30 4.03
CA GLU A 73 5.07 8.53 4.20
C GLU A 73 6.50 8.23 4.66
N ALA A 74 6.69 7.31 5.61
CA ALA A 74 8.01 6.90 6.06
C ALA A 74 8.86 6.27 4.94
N LEU A 75 8.25 5.48 4.05
CA LEU A 75 8.92 4.92 2.87
C LEU A 75 9.30 6.00 1.85
N LEU A 76 8.41 6.96 1.60
CA LEU A 76 8.69 8.10 0.71
C LEU A 76 9.86 8.94 1.22
N LEU A 77 9.95 9.11 2.54
CA LEU A 77 11.07 9.77 3.22
C LEU A 77 12.33 8.89 3.32
N GLY A 78 12.23 7.61 2.95
CA GLY A 78 13.34 6.65 3.01
C GLY A 78 13.79 6.32 4.44
N LEU A 79 12.90 6.42 5.42
CA LEU A 79 13.19 6.16 6.84
C LEU A 79 13.45 4.67 7.13
N ASP A 80 13.10 3.79 6.20
CA ASP A 80 13.42 2.37 6.24
C ASP A 80 14.90 2.08 5.96
N LYS A 81 15.59 3.01 5.29
CA LYS A 81 16.99 2.85 4.88
C LYS A 81 17.89 2.99 6.10
N GLU A 82 18.89 2.11 6.14
CA GLU A 82 19.96 2.13 7.16
C GLU A 82 19.51 1.83 8.61
N ASP A 83 18.22 1.54 8.84
CA ASP A 83 17.74 1.07 10.13
C ASP A 83 18.07 -0.43 10.34
N ARG A 84 18.93 -0.70 11.34
CA ARG A 84 19.35 -2.06 11.70
C ARG A 84 18.21 -2.93 12.22
N ILE A 85 17.22 -2.37 12.90
CA ILE A 85 16.04 -3.07 13.42
C ILE A 85 15.19 -3.54 12.25
N ILE A 86 14.88 -2.66 11.30
CA ILE A 86 14.09 -3.00 10.11
C ILE A 86 14.81 -4.08 9.29
N LYS A 87 16.11 -3.89 9.01
CA LYS A 87 16.93 -4.89 8.32
C LYS A 87 16.89 -6.27 8.99
N ARG A 88 16.96 -6.31 10.33
CA ARG A 88 16.89 -7.56 11.10
C ARG A 88 15.51 -8.22 11.02
N ARG A 89 14.42 -7.45 11.12
CA ARG A 89 13.04 -8.00 11.02
C ARG A 89 12.78 -8.58 9.63
N LEU A 90 13.21 -7.91 8.57
CA LEU A 90 13.06 -8.42 7.19
C LEU A 90 13.85 -9.72 6.99
N ALA A 91 15.08 -9.79 7.48
CA ALA A 91 15.88 -11.01 7.41
C ALA A 91 15.26 -12.18 8.21
N GLN A 92 14.62 -11.89 9.35
CA GLN A 92 13.88 -12.90 10.11
C GLN A 92 12.66 -13.40 9.33
N LYS A 93 11.84 -12.48 8.80
CA LYS A 93 10.65 -12.81 8.00
C LYS A 93 10.98 -13.56 6.71
N TYR A 94 12.19 -13.42 6.17
CA TYR A 94 12.63 -14.19 5.00
C TYR A 94 13.01 -15.64 5.34
N ARG A 95 13.43 -15.89 6.59
CA ARG A 95 13.91 -17.21 7.02
C ARG A 95 12.80 -18.14 7.50
N PHE A 96 11.61 -17.62 7.80
CA PHE A 96 10.47 -18.32 8.39
C PHE A 96 9.20 -17.99 7.63
#